data_AF-A0A2M8FED3-F1
#
_entry.id   AF-A0A2M8FED3-F1
#
_cell.length_a   1.000
_cell.length_b   1.000
_cell.length_c   1.000
_cell.angle_alpha   90.00
_cell.angle_beta   90.00
_cell.angle_gamma   90.00
#
_symmetry.space_group_name_H-M   'P 1'
#
loop_
_entity.id
_entity.type
_entity.pdbx_description
1 polymer ?
#
loop_
_entity_poly.entity_id
_entity_poly.type
_entity_poly.pdbx_seq_one_letter_code
_entity_poly.pdbx_strand_id
1 'polypeptide(L)'
;MTHVSKKVLDTKTEKKLSLQLAKFFSNQTEKQTQNLFTDLLTSSERIMLIKRLAIVIMITEEHSTYRIAQTLKVSDSTVRDIKIKIQLEQYDYLVAHYKNKNFNSKEFWKTVEVLLRAGLPSRGSDRWQSVKF
;
A
#
# COMPACT_ATOMS: atom_id res chain seq x y z
N MET A 1 3.18 8.17 15.44
CA MET A 1 1.77 8.56 15.63
C MET A 1 1.60 9.95 15.06
N THR A 2 0.58 10.18 14.25
CA THR A 2 0.27 11.52 13.73
C THR A 2 -0.43 12.31 14.82
N HIS A 3 0.10 13.50 15.14
CA HIS A 3 -0.50 14.38 16.12
C HIS A 3 -1.72 15.09 15.51
N VAL A 4 -2.84 14.38 15.45
CA VAL A 4 -4.09 14.94 14.92
C VAL A 4 -4.65 15.93 15.94
N SER A 5 -5.00 17.14 15.48
CA SER A 5 -5.61 18.17 16.31
C SER A 5 -6.86 17.65 17.02
N LYS A 6 -7.03 18.01 18.30
CA LYS A 6 -8.24 17.69 19.09
C LYS A 6 -9.49 18.42 18.59
N LYS A 7 -9.34 19.43 17.72
CA LYS A 7 -10.46 20.12 17.08
C LYS A 7 -11.05 19.21 16.01
N VAL A 8 -12.17 18.57 16.33
CA VAL A 8 -12.91 17.70 15.42
C VAL A 8 -13.57 18.57 14.35
N LEU A 9 -13.29 18.24 13.08
CA LEU A 9 -13.95 18.86 11.95
C LEU A 9 -15.39 18.35 11.85
N ASP A 10 -16.32 19.20 11.41
CA ASP A 10 -17.66 18.74 11.08
C ASP A 10 -17.60 17.68 9.96
N THR A 11 -18.37 16.60 10.09
CA THR A 11 -18.37 15.45 9.20
C THR A 11 -18.65 15.81 7.73
N LYS A 12 -19.47 16.86 7.47
CA LYS A 12 -19.71 17.34 6.10
C LYS A 12 -18.47 18.02 5.54
N THR A 13 -17.80 18.81 6.37
CA THR A 13 -16.57 19.53 6.00
C THR A 13 -15.45 18.54 5.71
N GLU A 14 -15.27 17.52 6.56
CA GLU A 14 -14.28 16.46 6.34
C GLU A 14 -14.50 15.75 5.01
N LYS A 15 -15.72 15.28 4.73
CA LYS A 15 -16.05 14.63 3.46
C LYS A 15 -15.77 15.52 2.25
N LYS A 16 -16.09 16.82 2.35
CA LYS A 16 -15.82 17.80 1.27
C LYS A 16 -14.32 17.95 1.02
N LEU A 17 -13.52 18.04 2.08
CA LEU A 17 -12.06 18.12 1.98
C LEU A 17 -11.47 16.83 1.39
N SER A 18 -11.94 15.65 1.82
CA SER A 18 -11.51 14.38 1.25
C SER A 18 -11.81 14.28 -0.24
N LEU A 19 -12.97 14.78 -0.69
CA LEU A 19 -13.31 14.81 -2.12
C LEU A 19 -12.43 15.77 -2.91
N GLN A 20 -12.12 16.95 -2.36
CA GLN A 20 -11.21 17.91 -2.99
C GLN A 20 -9.79 17.32 -3.10
N LEU A 21 -9.33 16.63 -2.07
CA LEU A 21 -8.05 15.92 -2.09
C LEU A 21 -8.03 14.83 -3.17
N ALA A 22 -9.08 14.02 -3.28
CA ALA A 22 -9.17 13.00 -4.33
C ALA A 22 -9.13 13.61 -5.74
N LYS A 23 -9.84 14.72 -5.96
CA LYS A 23 -9.83 15.45 -7.24
C LYS A 23 -8.47 16.06 -7.58
N PHE A 24 -7.71 16.48 -6.57
CA PHE A 24 -6.36 17.00 -6.77
C PHE A 24 -5.43 15.94 -7.39
N PHE A 25 -5.55 14.69 -6.95
CA PHE A 25 -4.78 13.55 -7.49
C PHE A 25 -5.34 13.00 -8.80
N SER A 26 -6.65 13.06 -9.06
CA SER A 26 -7.26 12.42 -10.25
C SER A 26 -6.84 13.02 -11.59
N ASN A 27 -6.40 14.29 -11.60
CA ASN A 27 -6.11 15.03 -12.84
C ASN A 27 -4.62 15.00 -13.21
N GLN A 28 -3.84 14.11 -12.60
CA GLN A 28 -2.39 14.09 -12.71
C GLN A 28 -1.92 12.86 -13.50
N THR A 29 -0.81 13.00 -14.22
CA THR A 29 -0.09 11.85 -14.80
C THR A 29 0.57 11.01 -13.71
N GLU A 30 1.01 9.79 -14.03
CA GLU A 30 1.70 8.91 -13.08
C GLU A 30 2.95 9.57 -12.47
N LYS A 31 3.76 10.24 -13.30
CA LYS A 31 4.97 10.96 -12.85
C LYS A 31 4.64 12.13 -11.94
N GLN A 32 3.61 12.91 -12.28
CA GLN A 32 3.15 14.01 -11.43
C GLN A 32 2.62 13.49 -10.10
N THR A 33 1.84 12.41 -10.13
CA THR A 33 1.33 11.74 -8.93
C THR A 33 2.49 11.30 -8.04
N GLN A 34 3.52 10.65 -8.60
CA GLN A 34 4.70 10.25 -7.84
C GLN A 34 5.37 11.44 -7.13
N ASN A 35 5.57 12.56 -7.84
CA ASN A 35 6.16 13.77 -7.25
C ASN A 35 5.28 14.35 -6.13
N LEU A 36 3.96 14.39 -6.32
CA LEU A 36 3.03 14.85 -5.29
C LEU A 36 3.07 13.96 -4.04
N PHE A 37 3.19 12.64 -4.22
CA PHE A 37 3.38 11.72 -3.09
C PHE A 37 4.73 11.95 -2.38
N THR A 38 5.79 12.31 -3.10
CA THR A 38 7.08 12.59 -2.47
C THR A 38 7.10 13.91 -1.71
N ASP A 39 6.36 14.91 -2.19
CA ASP A 39 6.29 16.24 -1.59
C ASP A 39 5.31 16.27 -0.39
N LEU A 40 4.20 15.54 -0.48
CA LEU A 40 3.17 15.52 0.57
C LEU A 40 3.51 14.60 1.73
N LEU A 41 4.13 13.45 1.46
CA LEU A 41 4.36 12.40 2.46
C LEU A 41 5.83 12.27 2.79
N THR A 42 6.14 12.10 4.06
CA THR A 42 7.48 11.72 4.50
C THR A 42 7.85 10.34 3.96
N SER A 43 9.16 10.06 3.91
CA SER A 43 9.67 8.73 3.53
C SER A 43 9.04 7.60 4.36
N SER A 44 8.85 7.84 5.66
CA SER A 44 8.24 6.87 6.58
C SER A 44 6.76 6.62 6.28
N GLU A 45 6.00 7.65 5.95
CA GLU A 45 4.57 7.54 5.61
C GLU A 45 4.38 6.81 4.29
N ARG A 46 5.22 7.08 3.28
CA ARG A 46 5.20 6.34 2.00
C ARG A 46 5.43 4.85 2.23
N ILE A 47 6.44 4.48 3.01
CA ILE A 47 6.72 3.08 3.36
C ILE A 47 5.52 2.47 4.10
N MET A 48 4.91 3.20 5.03
CA MET A 48 3.75 2.71 5.78
C MET A 48 2.54 2.46 4.86
N LEU A 49 2.27 3.35 3.90
CA LEU A 49 1.19 3.16 2.92
C LEU A 49 1.45 1.95 2.04
N ILE A 50 2.67 1.77 1.54
CA ILE A 50 3.06 0.61 0.74
C ILE A 50 2.86 -0.69 1.54
N LYS A 51 3.31 -0.71 2.80
CA LYS A 51 3.11 -1.88 3.68
C LYS A 51 1.63 -2.17 3.91
N ARG A 52 0.81 -1.15 4.16
CA ARG A 52 -0.66 -1.33 4.32
C ARG A 52 -1.29 -1.91 3.06
N LEU A 53 -0.94 -1.39 1.88
CA LEU A 53 -1.40 -1.93 0.60
C LEU A 53 -0.99 -3.39 0.42
N ALA A 54 0.28 -3.72 0.70
CA ALA A 54 0.78 -5.09 0.63
C ALA A 54 0.06 -6.04 1.60
N ILE A 55 -0.24 -5.61 2.83
CA ILE A 55 -1.02 -6.41 3.80
C ILE A 55 -2.40 -6.76 3.20
N VAL A 56 -3.12 -5.78 2.66
CA VAL A 56 -4.46 -6.00 2.09
C VAL A 56 -4.40 -6.98 0.92
N ILE A 57 -3.42 -6.82 0.03
CA ILE A 57 -3.20 -7.72 -1.10
C ILE A 57 -2.91 -9.14 -0.61
N MET A 58 -1.98 -9.32 0.35
CA MET A 58 -1.65 -10.64 0.87
C MET A 58 -2.81 -11.32 1.59
N ILE A 59 -3.63 -10.57 2.32
CA ILE A 59 -4.84 -11.12 2.96
C ILE A 59 -5.84 -11.55 1.88
N THR A 60 -5.98 -10.76 0.81
CA THR A 60 -6.87 -11.09 -0.32
C THR A 60 -6.39 -12.32 -1.09
N GLU A 61 -5.08 -12.57 -1.11
CA GLU A 61 -4.43 -13.78 -1.64
C GLU A 61 -4.36 -14.93 -0.61
N GLU A 62 -5.07 -14.83 0.51
CA GLU A 62 -5.20 -15.89 1.53
C GLU A 62 -3.90 -16.25 2.28
N HIS A 63 -2.90 -15.38 2.31
CA HIS A 63 -1.69 -15.61 3.14
C HIS A 63 -2.01 -15.51 4.64
N SER A 64 -1.32 -16.31 5.46
CA SER A 64 -1.49 -16.28 6.92
C SER A 64 -0.96 -14.98 7.53
N THR A 65 -1.58 -14.50 8.62
CA THR A 65 -1.17 -13.24 9.27
C THR A 65 0.28 -13.28 9.74
N TYR A 66 0.72 -14.44 10.23
CA TYR A 66 2.10 -14.71 10.62
C TYR A 66 3.07 -14.52 9.45
N ARG A 67 2.76 -15.11 8.28
CA ARG A 67 3.61 -14.96 7.08
C ARG A 67 3.72 -13.51 6.67
N ILE A 68 2.60 -12.79 6.64
CA ILE A 68 2.55 -11.37 6.27
C ILE A 68 3.39 -10.53 7.24
N ALA A 69 3.27 -10.76 8.54
CA ALA A 69 4.03 -10.04 9.56
C ALA A 69 5.54 -10.23 9.38
N GLN A 70 5.98 -11.48 9.14
CA GLN A 70 7.39 -11.81 8.89
C GLN A 70 7.92 -11.22 7.58
N THR A 71 7.13 -11.29 6.51
CA THR A 71 7.48 -10.76 5.20
C THR A 71 7.59 -9.24 5.25
N LEU A 72 6.58 -8.55 5.79
CA LEU A 72 6.51 -7.08 5.74
C LEU A 72 7.23 -6.37 6.89
N LYS A 73 7.79 -7.13 7.84
CA LYS A 73 8.42 -6.62 9.07
C LYS A 73 7.47 -5.63 9.77
N VAL A 74 6.26 -6.10 10.04
CA VAL A 74 5.21 -5.39 10.78
C VAL A 74 4.77 -6.24 11.95
N SER A 75 4.16 -5.63 12.97
CA SER A 75 3.62 -6.41 14.09
C SER A 75 2.45 -7.27 13.61
N ASP A 76 2.34 -8.47 14.18
CA ASP A 76 1.21 -9.37 13.90
C ASP A 76 -0.13 -8.75 14.33
N SER A 77 -0.14 -7.89 15.36
CA SER A 77 -1.31 -7.06 15.70
C SER A 77 -1.77 -6.17 14.54
N THR A 78 -0.85 -5.50 13.84
CA THR A 78 -1.19 -4.64 12.70
C THR A 78 -1.85 -5.44 11.58
N VAL A 79 -1.34 -6.65 11.31
CA VAL A 79 -1.91 -7.52 10.27
C VAL A 79 -3.29 -8.02 10.67
N ARG A 80 -3.47 -8.45 11.92
CA ARG A 80 -4.77 -8.88 12.44
C ARG A 80 -5.81 -7.77 12.41
N ASP A 81 -5.43 -6.55 12.81
CA ASP A 81 -6.33 -5.40 12.78
C ASP A 81 -6.81 -5.11 11.36
N ILE A 82 -5.92 -5.16 10.36
CA ILE A 82 -6.30 -5.00 8.96
C ILE A 82 -7.18 -6.17 8.48
N LYS A 83 -6.87 -7.40 8.87
CA LYS A 83 -7.70 -8.57 8.53
C LYS A 83 -9.12 -8.42 9.05
N ILE A 84 -9.29 -8.00 10.30
CA ILE A 84 -10.60 -7.73 10.89
C ILE A 84 -11.33 -6.64 10.10
N LYS A 85 -10.65 -5.54 9.76
CA LYS A 85 -11.27 -4.47 8.96
C LYS A 85 -11.68 -4.91 7.56
N ILE A 86 -10.94 -5.82 6.93
CA ILE A 86 -11.35 -6.45 5.65
C ILE A 86 -12.60 -7.31 5.85
N GLN A 87 -12.68 -8.08 6.93
CA GLN A 87 -13.87 -8.87 7.27
C GLN A 87 -15.11 -8.01 7.57
N LEU A 88 -14.89 -6.78 8.05
CA LEU A 88 -15.92 -5.76 8.30
C LEU A 88 -16.18 -4.86 7.08
N GLU A 89 -15.74 -5.26 5.89
CA GLU A 89 -16.01 -4.55 4.63
C GLU A 89 -15.41 -3.13 4.54
N GLN A 90 -14.50 -2.76 5.44
CA GLN A 90 -13.90 -1.42 5.51
C GLN A 90 -12.80 -1.19 4.45
N TYR A 91 -12.45 -2.25 3.71
CA TYR A 91 -11.43 -2.23 2.65
C TYR A 91 -12.00 -2.64 1.28
N ASP A 92 -13.32 -2.74 1.13
CA ASP A 92 -13.97 -3.33 -0.05
C ASP A 92 -13.61 -2.67 -1.36
N TYR A 93 -13.54 -1.33 -1.40
CA TYR A 93 -13.10 -0.62 -2.60
C TYR A 93 -11.68 -1.02 -3.01
N LEU A 94 -10.77 -1.17 -2.05
CA LEU A 94 -9.38 -1.54 -2.34
C LEU A 94 -9.28 -3.01 -2.78
N VAL A 95 -10.03 -3.90 -2.12
CA VAL A 95 -10.10 -5.33 -2.47
C VAL A 95 -10.71 -5.51 -3.87
N ALA A 96 -11.81 -4.82 -4.17
CA ALA A 96 -12.45 -4.86 -5.47
C ALA A 96 -11.55 -4.29 -6.57
N HIS A 97 -10.89 -3.15 -6.31
CA HIS A 97 -9.95 -2.55 -7.24
C HIS A 97 -8.77 -3.49 -7.55
N TYR A 98 -8.22 -4.16 -6.53
CA TYR A 98 -7.18 -5.17 -6.71
C TYR A 98 -7.67 -6.37 -7.54
N LYS A 99 -8.87 -6.90 -7.24
CA LYS A 99 -9.46 -8.06 -7.92
C LYS A 99 -9.79 -7.80 -9.40
N ASN A 100 -10.02 -6.56 -9.80
CA ASN A 100 -10.39 -6.17 -11.17
C ASN A 100 -9.24 -6.27 -12.21
N LYS A 101 -8.20 -7.09 -11.96
CA LYS A 101 -7.11 -7.52 -12.86
C LYS A 101 -6.27 -6.45 -13.59
N ASN A 102 -6.58 -5.16 -13.45
CA ASN A 102 -5.79 -4.06 -14.01
C ASN A 102 -4.54 -3.72 -13.18
N PHE A 103 -4.35 -4.39 -12.03
CA PHE A 103 -3.18 -4.21 -11.19
C PHE A 103 -2.09 -5.23 -11.55
N ASN A 104 -0.92 -4.77 -11.98
CA ASN A 104 0.24 -5.63 -12.23
C ASN A 104 0.83 -6.13 -10.91
N SER A 105 0.20 -7.16 -10.33
CA SER A 105 0.60 -7.75 -9.05
C SER A 105 2.05 -8.22 -9.06
N LYS A 106 2.55 -8.72 -10.20
CA LYS A 106 3.93 -9.20 -10.35
C LYS A 106 4.97 -8.08 -10.20
N GLU A 107 4.74 -6.94 -10.84
CA GLU A 107 5.63 -5.78 -10.75
C GLU A 107 5.55 -5.11 -9.37
N PHE A 108 4.35 -5.03 -8.80
CA PHE A 108 4.17 -4.58 -7.43
C PHE A 108 4.94 -5.47 -6.45
N TRP A 109 4.81 -6.80 -6.57
CA TRP A 109 5.51 -7.75 -5.73
C TRP A 109 7.04 -7.66 -5.85
N LYS A 110 7.56 -7.44 -7.06
CA LYS A 110 8.99 -7.18 -7.29
C LYS A 110 9.45 -5.92 -6.55
N THR A 111 8.63 -4.87 -6.58
CA THR A 111 8.93 -3.59 -5.89
C THR A 111 8.84 -3.71 -4.38
N VAL A 112 7.84 -4.44 -3.86
CA VAL A 112 7.73 -4.76 -2.44
C VAL A 112 8.94 -5.57 -1.99
N GLU A 113 9.38 -6.58 -2.75
CA GLU A 113 10.57 -7.37 -2.42
C GLU A 113 11.84 -6.49 -2.27
N VAL A 114 12.03 -5.51 -3.16
CA VAL A 114 13.12 -4.53 -3.06
C VAL A 114 13.00 -3.70 -1.77
N LEU A 115 11.79 -3.24 -1.43
CA LEU A 115 11.54 -2.47 -0.21
C LEU A 115 11.78 -3.29 1.07
N LEU A 116 11.43 -4.58 1.05
CA LEU A 116 11.64 -5.50 2.18
C LEU A 116 13.12 -5.86 2.39
N ARG A 117 13.94 -5.77 1.34
CA ARG A 117 15.39 -6.00 1.38
C ARG A 117 16.20 -4.72 1.58
N ALA A 118 15.56 -3.63 2.04
CA ALA A 118 16.20 -2.32 2.24
C ALA A 118 16.89 -1.77 0.98
N GLY A 119 16.33 -2.02 -0.21
CA GLY A 119 16.87 -1.56 -1.49
C GLY A 119 17.89 -2.50 -2.14
N LEU A 120 18.18 -3.66 -1.55
CA LEU A 120 19.05 -4.67 -2.17
C LEU A 120 18.28 -5.55 -3.16
N PRO A 121 18.79 -5.78 -4.39
CA PRO A 121 18.17 -6.70 -5.34
C PRO A 121 18.19 -8.15 -4.81
N SER A 122 17.30 -8.97 -5.37
CA SER A 122 17.11 -10.36 -4.97
C SER A 122 18.41 -11.18 -5.08
N ARG A 123 18.77 -11.89 -4.01
CA ARG A 123 20.03 -12.68 -3.88
C ARG A 123 19.89 -14.13 -4.39
N GLY A 124 19.28 -14.31 -5.57
CA GLY A 124 19.18 -15.62 -6.23
C GLY A 124 19.34 -15.48 -7.75
N SER A 125 20.42 -16.04 -8.28
CA SER A 125 20.97 -15.78 -9.63
C SER A 125 20.44 -16.65 -10.77
N ASP A 126 19.75 -17.76 -10.54
CA ASP A 126 19.65 -18.79 -11.60
C ASP A 126 18.48 -18.67 -12.60
N ARG A 127 17.77 -17.53 -12.69
CA ARG A 127 16.60 -17.39 -13.59
C ARG A 127 16.68 -16.34 -14.69
N TRP A 128 17.85 -15.70 -14.88
CA TRP A 128 18.10 -14.78 -16.00
C TRP A 128 18.61 -15.48 -17.27
N GLN A 129 18.54 -16.82 -17.36
CA GLN A 129 19.04 -17.57 -18.51
C GLN A 129 18.27 -17.33 -19.83
N SER A 130 17.15 -16.61 -19.83
CA SER A 130 16.35 -16.42 -21.06
C SER A 130 16.35 -15.00 -21.62
N VAL A 131 17.18 -14.08 -21.14
CA VAL A 131 17.28 -12.73 -21.73
C VAL A 131 18.71 -12.50 -22.22
N LYS A 132 18.97 -13.00 -23.44
CA LYS A 132 20.05 -12.47 -24.28
C LYS A 132 19.63 -11.06 -24.73
N PHE A 133 20.60 -10.14 -24.69
CA PHE A 133 20.47 -8.76 -25.18
C PHE A 133 20.01 -8.71 -26.63
#